data_AF-A0A091C9L2-F1
#
_entry.id   AF-A0A091C9L2-F1
#
_cell.length_a   1.000
_cell.length_b   1.000
_cell.length_c   1.000
_cell.angle_alpha   90.00
_cell.angle_beta   90.00
_cell.angle_gamma   90.00
#
_symmetry.space_group_name_H-M   'P 1'
#
loop_
_entity.id
_entity.type
_entity.pdbx_description
1 polymer ?
#
loop_
_entity_poly.entity_id
_entity_poly.type
_entity_poly.pdbx_seq_one_letter_code
_entity_poly.pdbx_strand_id
1 'polypeptide(L)' 'MRNIEEAGVHFRNHIDGSKMFLSPEKAVDIQNKLGSDIMMSLDECPPYNESHDYVKKLD' A
#
# COMPACT_ATOMS: atom_id res chain seq x y z
N MET A 1 -7.41 6.31 -9.61
CA MET A 1 -7.09 7.15 -8.44
C MET A 1 -6.90 6.21 -7.27
N ARG A 2 -5.74 6.27 -6.60
CA ARG A 2 -5.47 5.49 -5.38
C ARG A 2 -5.84 6.40 -4.21
N ASN A 3 -6.69 5.94 -3.31
CA ASN A 3 -6.99 6.68 -2.09
C ASN A 3 -6.18 6.01 -0.99
N ILE A 4 -5.24 6.77 -0.42
CA ILE A 4 -4.37 6.32 0.65
C ILE A 4 -4.97 6.86 1.95
N GLU A 5 -5.32 5.94 2.84
CA GLU A 5 -5.82 6.24 4.18
C GLU A 5 -4.86 5.59 5.19
N GLU A 6 -4.85 6.06 6.44
CA GLU A 6 -4.00 5.46 7.49
C GLU A 6 -4.27 3.95 7.67
N ALA A 7 -5.52 3.52 7.43
CA ALA A 7 -5.92 2.12 7.50
C ALA A 7 -5.43 1.26 6.31
N GLY A 8 -4.95 1.86 5.22
CA GLY A 8 -4.47 1.16 4.04
C GLY A 8 -4.83 1.85 2.72
N VAL A 9 -4.59 1.14 1.60
CA VAL A 9 -4.74 1.69 0.25
C VAL A 9 -5.94 1.07 -0.46
N HIS A 10 -6.81 1.94 -0.98
CA HIS A 10 -7.84 1.57 -1.94
C HIS A 10 -7.30 1.74 -3.36
N PHE A 11 -7.43 0.69 -4.17
CA PHE A 11 -7.04 0.72 -5.56
C PHE A 11 -8.02 -0.09 -6.41
N ARG A 12 -7.89 0.04 -7.73
CA ARG A 12 -8.73 -0.65 -8.68
C ARG A 12 -7.92 -1.78 -9.32
N ASN A 13 -8.49 -2.97 -9.41
CA ASN A 13 -7.88 -4.07 -10.13
C ASN A 13 -7.68 -3.68 -11.59
N HIS A 14 -6.46 -3.86 -12.09
CA HIS A 14 -6.09 -3.60 -13.47
C HIS A 14 -6.72 -4.55 -14.50
N ILE A 15 -7.21 -5.74 -14.10
CA ILE A 15 -7.79 -6.74 -15.00
C ILE A 15 -9.30 -6.53 -15.17
N ASP A 16 -10.03 -6.45 -14.05
CA ASP A 16 -11.51 -6.45 -14.06
C ASP A 16 -12.14 -5.13 -13.58
N GLY A 17 -11.33 -4.18 -13.09
CA GLY A 17 -11.83 -2.92 -12.59
C GLY A 17 -12.56 -3.00 -11.23
N SER A 18 -12.47 -4.11 -10.50
CA SER A 18 -13.01 -4.21 -9.14
C SER A 18 -12.27 -3.27 -8.18
N LYS A 19 -12.97 -2.77 -7.16
CA LYS A 19 -12.35 -2.00 -6.07
C LYS A 19 -11.75 -2.97 -5.07
N MET A 20 -10.47 -2.80 -4.75
CA MET A 20 -9.73 -3.59 -3.79
C MET A 20 -9.20 -2.70 -2.68
N PHE A 21 -9.02 -3.30 -1.50
CA PHE A 21 -8.47 -2.65 -0.31
C PHE A 21 -7.35 -3.51 0.28
N LEU A 22 -6.18 -2.90 0.44
CA LEU A 22 -4.99 -3.51 1.01
C LEU A 22 -4.61 -2.76 2.28
N SER A 23 -4.76 -3.43 3.42
CA SER A 23 -4.26 -2.98 4.72
C SER A 23 -2.93 -3.68 5.05
N PRO A 24 -2.15 -3.18 6.02
CA PRO A 24 -0.93 -3.83 6.48
C PRO A 24 -1.14 -5.30 6.88
N GLU A 25 -2.23 -5.61 7.59
CA GLU A 25 -2.56 -6.97 8.04
C GLU A 25 -2.84 -7.89 6.86
N LYS A 26 -3.58 -7.39 5.86
CA LYS A 26 -3.85 -8.15 4.63
C LYS A 26 -2.57 -8.35 3.81
N ALA A 27 -1.68 -7.37 3.75
CA ALA A 27 -0.41 -7.50 3.05
C ALA A 27 0.46 -8.60 3.67
N VAL A 28 0.49 -8.70 5.01
CA VAL A 28 1.19 -9.77 5.74
C VAL A 28 0.51 -11.12 5.55
N ASP A 29 -0.82 -11.21 5.64
CA ASP A 29 -1.56 -12.46 5.42
C ASP A 29 -1.36 -13.02 3.99
N ILE A 30 -1.36 -12.14 2.98
CA ILE A 30 -1.11 -12.52 1.59
C ILE A 30 0.32 -13.04 1.43
N GLN A 31 1.33 -12.36 1.97
CA GLN A 31 2.72 -12.80 1.89
C GLN A 31 2.97 -14.12 2.64
N ASN A 32 2.32 -14.34 3.79
CA ASN A 32 2.35 -15.61 4.50
C ASN A 32 1.75 -16.75 3.66
N LYS A 33 0.62 -16.51 2.99
CA LYS A 33 -0.02 -17.50 2.11
C LYS A 33 0.80 -17.80 0.86
N LEU A 34 1.56 -16.82 0.38
CA LEU A 34 2.51 -17.00 -0.73
C LEU A 34 3.77 -17.79 -0.30
N GLY A 35 4.01 -17.94 1.01
CA GLY A 35 5.17 -18.66 1.53
C GLY A 35 6.49 -17.93 1.30
N SER A 36 6.47 -16.59 1.35
CA SER A 36 7.66 -15.77 1.12
C SER A 36 8.73 -15.99 2.19
N ASP A 37 9.98 -16.26 1.77
CA ASP A 37 11.12 -16.39 2.69
C ASP A 37 11.46 -15.07 3.39
N ILE A 38 11.20 -13.94 2.71
CA ILE A 38 11.39 -12.59 3.22
C ILE A 38 10.14 -11.79 2.87
N MET A 39 9.50 -11.22 3.89
CA MET A 39 8.31 -10.38 3.75
C MET A 39 8.67 -8.90 3.90
N MET A 40 8.01 -8.06 3.11
CA MET A 40 8.13 -6.60 3.20
C MET A 40 6.94 -5.99 3.92
N SER A 41 7.22 -4.97 4.74
CA SER A 41 6.19 -4.11 5.30
C SER A 41 5.52 -3.29 4.20
N LEU A 42 4.22 -3.06 4.34
CA LEU A 42 3.50 -2.15 3.45
C LEU A 42 3.94 -0.71 3.72
N ASP A 43 4.45 -0.05 2.70
CA ASP A 43 4.93 1.34 2.73
C ASP A 43 4.20 2.23 1.73
N GLU A 44 4.18 3.54 2.00
CA GLU A 44 3.80 4.55 1.01
C GLU A 44 5.07 5.07 0.33
N CYS A 45 5.12 4.96 -0.99
CA CYS A 45 6.19 5.55 -1.80
C CYS A 45 5.74 6.92 -2.35
N PRO A 46 6.15 8.05 -1.74
CA PRO A 46 5.78 9.37 -2.23
C PRO A 46 6.43 9.67 -3.60
N PRO A 47 5.77 10.47 -4.46
CA PRO A 47 6.36 10.93 -5.71
C PRO A 47 7.68 11.67 -5.51
N TYR A 48 8.60 11.53 -6.47
CA TYR A 48 9.92 12.17 -6.42
C TYR A 48 9.89 13.70 -6.26
N ASN A 49 8.86 14.36 -6.78
CA ASN A 49 8.73 15.83 -6.76
C ASN A 49 7.85 16.35 -5.59
N GLU A 50 7.57 15.54 -4.57
CA GLU A 50 6.76 16.01 -3.44
C GLU A 50 7.50 16.98 -2.51
N SER A 51 6.72 17.83 -1.85
CA SER A 51 7.27 18.75 -0.87
C SER A 51 7.84 18.01 0.35
N HIS A 52 8.95 18.51 0.89
CA HIS A 52 9.54 17.96 2.12
C HIS A 52 8.52 17.94 3.27
N ASP A 53 7.64 18.94 3.36
CA ASP A 53 6.60 19.03 4.39
C ASP A 53 5.54 17.92 4.28
N TYR A 54 5.29 17.39 3.08
CA TYR A 54 4.42 16.23 2.89
C TYR A 54 5.12 14.96 3.35
N VAL A 55 6.35 14.72 2.88
CA VAL A 55 7.13 13.53 3.24
C VAL A 55 7.35 13.44 4.75
N LYS A 56 7.60 14.58 5.41
CA LYS A 56 7.77 14.64 6.87
C LYS A 56 6.51 14.25 7.66
N LYS A 57 5.31 14.30 7.05
CA LYS A 57 4.06 13.89 7.71
C LYS A 57 3.76 12.39 7.56
N LEU A 58 4.55 11.67 6.76
CA LEU A 58 4.42 10.23 6.58
C LEU A 58 5.17 9.42 7.67
N ASP A 59 6.17 10.04 8.33
CA ASP A 59 6.87 9.52 9.51
C ASP A 59 6.11 9.84 10.82
#